data_AF-A0A2C6L2H5-F1
#
_entry.id   AF-A0A2C6L2H5-F1
#
_cell.length_a   1.000
_cell.length_b   1.000
_cell.length_c   1.000
_cell.angle_alpha   90.00
_cell.angle_beta   90.00
_cell.angle_gamma   90.00
#
_symmetry.space_group_name_H-M   'P 1'
#
loop_
_entity.id
_entity.type
_entity.pdbx_description
1 polymer ?
#
loop_
_entity_poly.entity_id
_entity_poly.type
_entity_poly.pdbx_seq_one_letter_code
_entity_poly.pdbx_strand_id
1 'polypeptide(L)'
;MLDDQALFIRTPRGIVVVVGCSHSGLINILRYAQQVTGSPSIYAVVGGTHLVAANDERLHVTIQALKEMQVEKLAVSHCTGFHAQMKLQEAFGDGFVLNNVGNTLTI
;
A
#
# COMPACT_ATOMS: atom_id res chain seq x y z
N MET A 1 15.23 6.45 -4.02
CA MET A 1 15.34 6.60 -5.48
C MET A 1 14.79 7.96 -5.84
N LEU A 2 15.47 8.74 -6.68
CA LEU A 2 15.00 10.08 -7.07
C LEU A 2 13.87 10.04 -8.11
N ASP A 3 13.65 8.86 -8.71
CA ASP A 3 12.73 8.58 -9.81
C ASP A 3 11.46 7.81 -9.38
N ASP A 4 11.32 7.44 -8.10
CA ASP A 4 10.11 6.76 -7.63
C ASP A 4 8.96 7.77 -7.46
N GLN A 5 7.87 7.53 -8.19
CA GLN A 5 6.69 8.41 -8.21
C GLN A 5 5.44 7.66 -7.78
N ALA A 6 4.54 8.38 -7.13
CA ALA A 6 3.24 7.88 -6.71
C ALA A 6 2.16 8.95 -6.97
N LEU A 7 0.94 8.51 -7.25
CA LEU A 7 -0.21 9.37 -7.43
C LEU A 7 -1.05 9.38 -6.15
N PHE A 8 -1.39 10.57 -5.66
CA PHE A 8 -2.22 10.76 -4.46
C PHE A 8 -3.56 11.39 -4.85
N ILE A 9 -4.66 10.70 -4.58
CA ILE A 9 -6.01 11.15 -4.89
C ILE A 9 -6.73 11.42 -3.57
N ARG A 10 -7.10 12.68 -3.31
CA ARG A 10 -7.87 13.04 -2.12
C ARG A 10 -9.35 12.72 -2.33
N THR A 11 -9.95 12.02 -1.38
CA THR A 11 -11.39 11.70 -1.38
C THR A 11 -11.98 12.06 0.00
N PRO A 12 -13.32 12.10 0.13
CA PRO A 12 -13.96 12.25 1.45
C PRO A 12 -13.63 11.14 2.45
N ARG A 13 -13.22 9.94 1.99
CA ARG A 13 -12.85 8.81 2.86
C ARG A 13 -11.38 8.84 3.32
N GLY A 14 -10.55 9.63 2.67
CA GLY A 14 -9.09 9.65 2.86
C GLY A 14 -8.35 9.64 1.53
N ILE A 15 -7.02 9.52 1.60
CA ILE A 15 -6.18 9.51 0.41
C ILE A 15 -6.18 8.10 -0.20
N VAL A 16 -6.40 8.00 -1.50
CA VAL A 16 -6.06 6.82 -2.29
C VAL A 16 -4.66 7.03 -2.86
N VAL A 17 -3.75 6.10 -2.59
CA VAL A 17 -2.37 6.14 -3.03
C VAL A 17 -2.14 5.08 -4.09
N VAL A 18 -1.74 5.50 -5.29
CA VAL A 18 -1.39 4.59 -6.40
C VAL A 18 0.12 4.59 -6.57
N VAL A 19 0.72 3.40 -6.51
CA VAL A 19 2.17 3.19 -6.57
C VAL A 19 2.54 2.27 -7.72
N GLY A 20 3.72 2.49 -8.31
CA GLY A 20 4.34 1.54 -9.25
C GLY A 20 4.90 0.33 -8.51
N CYS A 21 6.13 0.44 -7.99
CA CYS A 21 6.76 -0.59 -7.15
C CYS A 21 7.06 -0.15 -5.71
N SER A 22 7.09 1.14 -5.38
CA SER A 22 7.46 1.60 -4.03
C SER A 22 8.91 1.30 -3.63
N HIS A 23 9.89 1.53 -4.52
CA HIS A 23 11.31 1.32 -4.22
C HIS A 23 11.84 2.22 -3.10
N SER A 24 11.28 3.41 -2.94
CA SER A 24 11.57 4.31 -1.81
C SER A 24 10.92 3.88 -0.49
N GLY A 25 10.20 2.76 -0.51
CA GLY A 25 9.52 2.14 0.64
C GLY A 25 8.07 2.62 0.76
N LEU A 26 7.12 1.67 0.80
CA LEU A 26 5.69 1.97 0.88
C LEU A 26 5.35 2.91 2.05
N ILE A 27 5.84 2.61 3.26
CA ILE A 27 5.56 3.42 4.45
C ILE A 27 6.06 4.87 4.30
N ASN A 28 7.20 5.07 3.64
CA ASN A 28 7.72 6.41 3.38
C ASN A 28 6.82 7.17 2.40
N ILE A 29 6.35 6.50 1.35
CA ILE A 29 5.40 7.09 0.39
C ILE A 29 4.10 7.50 1.08
N LEU A 30 3.54 6.66 1.97
CA LEU A 30 2.30 6.99 2.68
C LEU A 30 2.45 8.18 3.63
N ARG A 31 3.56 8.24 4.39
CA ARG A 31 3.88 9.40 5.24
C ARG A 31 4.04 10.67 4.41
N TYR A 32 4.71 10.57 3.27
CA TYR A 32 4.86 11.69 2.36
C TYR A 32 3.51 12.13 1.78
N ALA A 33 2.63 11.19 1.42
CA ALA A 33 1.27 11.49 0.97
C ALA A 33 0.48 12.26 2.02
N GLN A 34 0.52 11.84 3.29
CA GLN A 34 -0.13 12.56 4.39
C GLN A 34 0.43 13.99 4.51
N GLN A 35 1.76 14.14 4.45
CA GLN A 35 2.43 15.43 4.55
C GLN A 35 2.03 16.39 3.42
N VAL A 36 2.11 15.97 2.16
CA VAL A 36 1.88 16.88 1.02
C VAL A 36 0.41 17.16 0.75
N THR A 37 -0.49 16.27 1.15
CA THR A 37 -1.94 16.46 0.97
C THR A 37 -2.60 17.15 2.17
N GLY A 38 -1.91 17.21 3.33
CA GLY A 38 -2.45 17.71 4.59
C GLY A 38 -3.56 16.84 5.19
N SER A 39 -3.79 15.63 4.65
CA SER A 39 -4.80 14.69 5.15
C SER A 39 -4.13 13.59 5.98
N PRO A 40 -4.57 13.35 7.22
CA PRO A 40 -3.98 12.31 8.06
C PRO A 40 -4.44 10.90 7.65
N SER A 41 -5.55 10.76 6.93
CA SER A 41 -6.13 9.45 6.60
C SER A 41 -5.65 8.92 5.24
N ILE A 42 -5.17 7.68 5.23
CA ILE A 42 -4.92 6.87 4.03
C ILE A 42 -6.06 5.86 3.93
N TYR A 43 -6.91 6.01 2.92
CA TYR A 43 -8.03 5.10 2.71
C TYR A 43 -7.59 3.82 1.99
N ALA A 44 -6.84 3.95 0.90
CA ALA A 44 -6.45 2.80 0.09
C ALA A 44 -5.05 2.93 -0.51
N VAL A 45 -4.39 1.79 -0.71
CA VAL A 45 -3.16 1.67 -1.51
C VAL A 45 -3.40 0.71 -2.67
N VAL A 46 -3.02 1.12 -3.87
CA VAL A 46 -3.15 0.33 -5.10
C VAL A 46 -1.79 0.24 -5.79
N GLY A 47 -1.32 -0.97 -6.10
CA GLY A 47 -0.09 -1.18 -6.88
C GLY A 47 0.94 -2.11 -6.24
N GLY A 48 2.20 -1.97 -6.63
CA GLY A 48 3.31 -2.80 -6.14
C GLY A 48 3.97 -2.23 -4.87
N THR A 49 4.26 -3.10 -3.92
CA THR A 49 4.85 -2.73 -2.61
C THR A 49 6.35 -3.02 -2.48
N HIS A 50 6.94 -3.71 -3.47
CA HIS A 50 8.34 -4.19 -3.48
C HIS A 50 8.73 -5.00 -2.24
N LEU A 51 7.80 -5.83 -1.75
CA LEU A 51 8.01 -6.73 -0.63
C LEU A 51 8.44 -8.15 -1.05
N VAL A 52 8.67 -8.41 -2.35
CA VAL A 52 8.99 -9.74 -2.87
C VAL A 52 10.21 -10.39 -2.21
N ALA A 53 11.19 -9.60 -1.80
CA ALA A 53 12.40 -10.05 -1.12
C ALA A 53 12.46 -9.62 0.36
N ALA A 54 11.33 -9.20 0.94
CA ALA A 54 11.28 -8.84 2.35
C ALA A 54 11.35 -10.10 3.23
N ASN A 55 12.19 -10.06 4.27
CA ASN A 55 12.18 -11.07 5.33
C ASN A 55 10.94 -10.88 6.24
N ASP A 56 10.68 -11.86 7.11
CA ASP A 56 9.50 -11.85 7.97
C ASP A 56 9.48 -10.67 8.95
N GLU A 57 10.64 -10.24 9.45
CA GLU A 57 10.75 -9.06 10.31
C GLU A 57 10.30 -7.79 9.57
N ARG A 58 10.82 -7.57 8.35
CA ARG A 58 10.45 -6.42 7.51
C ARG A 58 8.97 -6.46 7.14
N LEU A 59 8.42 -7.64 6.83
CA LEU A 59 6.99 -7.81 6.57
C LEU A 59 6.17 -7.45 7.81
N HIS A 60 6.57 -7.95 8.98
CA HIS A 60 5.88 -7.69 10.24
C HIS A 60 5.82 -6.19 10.55
N VAL A 61 6.96 -5.49 10.52
CA VAL A 61 6.97 -4.04 10.80
C VAL A 61 6.21 -3.23 9.76
N THR A 62 6.21 -3.66 8.49
CA THR A 62 5.42 -3.00 7.44
C THR A 62 3.92 -3.17 7.70
N ILE A 63 3.49 -4.38 8.06
CA ILE A 63 2.09 -4.67 8.40
C ILE A 63 1.64 -3.87 9.62
N GLN A 64 2.47 -3.79 10.68
CA GLN A 64 2.13 -2.98 11.86
C GLN A 64 2.00 -1.51 11.50
N ALA A 65 2.94 -0.95 10.72
CA ALA A 65 2.84 0.44 10.29
C ALA A 65 1.59 0.72 9.45
N LEU A 66 1.20 -0.20 8.55
CA LEU A 66 -0.05 -0.07 7.77
C LEU A 66 -1.30 -0.11 8.67
N LYS A 67 -1.28 -0.93 9.74
CA LYS A 67 -2.37 -1.01 10.73
C LYS A 67 -2.44 0.24 11.61
N GLU A 68 -1.30 0.75 12.06
CA GLU A 68 -1.21 2.01 12.83
C GLU A 68 -1.72 3.20 12.02
N MET A 69 -1.45 3.23 10.71
CA MET A 69 -2.01 4.21 9.77
C MET A 69 -3.48 3.99 9.44
N GLN A 70 -4.09 2.90 9.94
CA GLN A 70 -5.48 2.52 9.70
C GLN A 70 -5.83 2.44 8.21
N VAL A 71 -4.91 1.91 7.39
CA VAL A 71 -5.19 1.71 5.95
C VAL A 71 -6.30 0.69 5.79
N GLU A 72 -7.43 1.11 5.21
CA GLU A 72 -8.62 0.27 5.07
C GLU A 72 -8.50 -0.71 3.91
N LYS A 73 -7.94 -0.28 2.76
CA LYS A 73 -7.86 -1.11 1.55
C LYS A 73 -6.46 -1.24 0.99
N LEU A 74 -6.05 -2.48 0.69
CA LEU A 74 -4.78 -2.82 0.07
C LEU A 74 -5.02 -3.65 -1.19
N ALA A 75 -4.98 -3.02 -2.36
CA ALA A 75 -5.08 -3.67 -3.65
C ALA A 75 -3.69 -3.87 -4.26
N VAL A 76 -2.99 -4.93 -3.85
CA VAL A 76 -1.58 -5.14 -4.19
C VAL A 76 -1.37 -5.97 -5.45
N SER A 77 -0.27 -5.71 -6.15
CA SER A 77 0.05 -6.33 -7.44
C SER A 77 1.56 -6.41 -7.70
N HIS A 78 1.95 -6.90 -8.87
CA HIS A 78 3.32 -6.79 -9.41
C HIS A 78 4.41 -7.31 -8.47
N CYS A 79 5.31 -6.44 -8.00
CA CYS A 79 6.51 -6.78 -7.21
C CYS A 79 6.25 -7.01 -5.72
N THR A 80 4.99 -7.13 -5.28
CA THR A 80 4.68 -7.50 -3.89
C THR A 80 5.15 -8.92 -3.55
N GLY A 81 4.98 -9.88 -4.47
CA GLY A 81 5.38 -11.27 -4.27
C GLY A 81 4.39 -12.10 -3.44
N PHE A 82 4.33 -13.41 -3.71
CA PHE A 82 3.31 -14.31 -3.17
C PHE A 82 3.32 -14.41 -1.64
N HIS A 83 4.50 -14.57 -1.03
CA HIS A 83 4.65 -14.64 0.43
C HIS A 83 4.09 -13.39 1.12
N ALA A 84 4.45 -12.21 0.61
CA ALA A 84 3.94 -10.94 1.14
C ALA A 84 2.44 -10.78 0.91
N GLN A 85 1.92 -11.18 -0.26
CA GLN A 85 0.47 -11.19 -0.53
C GLN A 85 -0.29 -12.02 0.49
N MET A 86 0.18 -13.23 0.81
CA MET A 86 -0.44 -14.10 1.81
C MET A 86 -0.42 -13.46 3.21
N LYS A 87 0.70 -12.86 3.62
CA LYS A 87 0.81 -12.16 4.91
C LYS A 87 -0.06 -10.92 5.01
N LEU A 88 -0.22 -10.18 3.91
CA LEU A 88 -1.12 -9.03 3.85
C LEU A 88 -2.59 -9.49 3.87
N GLN A 89 -2.95 -10.54 3.15
CA GLN A 89 -4.29 -11.13 3.20
C GLN A 89 -4.65 -11.62 4.60
N GLU A 90 -3.72 -12.31 5.28
CA GLU A 90 -3.88 -12.78 6.67
C GLU A 90 -4.10 -11.59 7.63
N ALA A 91 -3.37 -10.49 7.42
CA ALA A 91 -3.41 -9.34 8.31
C ALA A 91 -4.59 -8.38 8.10
N PHE A 92 -5.13 -8.28 6.87
CA PHE A 92 -6.13 -7.28 6.47
C PHE A 92 -7.49 -7.87 6.06
N GLY A 93 -7.61 -9.19 5.86
CA GLY A 93 -8.89 -9.83 5.58
C GLY A 93 -9.61 -9.22 4.39
N ASP A 94 -10.85 -8.76 4.61
CA ASP A 94 -11.70 -8.12 3.59
C ASP A 94 -11.13 -6.80 3.05
N GLY A 95 -10.19 -6.17 3.77
CA GLY A 95 -9.46 -4.99 3.30
C GLY A 95 -8.41 -5.30 2.23
N PHE A 96 -8.03 -6.57 2.06
CA PHE A 96 -7.06 -6.97 1.05
C PHE A 96 -7.75 -7.33 -0.28
N VAL A 97 -7.13 -6.92 -1.38
CA VAL A 97 -7.52 -7.32 -2.74
C VAL A 97 -6.28 -7.76 -3.51
N LEU A 98 -6.31 -8.98 -4.05
CA LEU A 98 -5.33 -9.41 -5.04
C LEU A 98 -5.63 -8.73 -6.38
N ASN A 99 -4.85 -7.71 -6.71
CA ASN A 99 -5.14 -6.86 -7.87
C ASN A 99 -4.47 -7.40 -9.14
N ASN A 100 -5.25 -8.12 -9.95
CA ASN A 100 -4.81 -8.70 -11.22
C ASN A 100 -5.27 -7.87 -12.44
N VAL A 101 -4.72 -8.19 -13.61
CA VAL A 101 -5.14 -7.58 -14.88
C VAL A 101 -6.64 -7.74 -15.10
N GLY A 102 -7.29 -6.68 -15.57
CA GLY A 102 -8.74 -6.66 -15.85
C GLY A 102 -9.62 -6.39 -14.62
N ASN A 103 -9.03 -6.27 -13.42
CA ASN A 103 -9.78 -5.97 -12.21
C ASN A 103 -10.26 -4.50 -12.20
N THR A 104 -11.47 -4.28 -11.72
CA THR A 104 -12.03 -2.94 -11.48
C THR A 104 -12.21 -2.74 -9.98
N LEU A 105 -11.58 -1.70 -9.43
CA LEU A 105 -11.66 -1.37 -8.00
C LEU A 105 -12.62 -0.21 -7.79
N THR A 106 -13.62 -0.42 -6.94
CA THR A 106 -14.45 0.66 -6.40
C THR A 106 -13.94 1.03 -5.02
N ILE A 107 -13.41 2.24 -4.92
CA ILE A 107 -12.73 2.82 -3.77
C ILE A 107 -13.39 4.17 -3.49
#